data_AF-A0A067BQ02-F1
#
_entry.id   AF-A0A067BQ02-F1
#
_cell.length_a   1.000
_cell.length_b   1.000
_cell.length_c   1.000
_cell.angle_alpha   90.00
_cell.angle_beta   90.00
_cell.angle_gamma   90.00
#
_symmetry.space_group_name_H-M   'P 1'
#
loop_
_entity.id
_entity.type
_entity.pdbx_description
1 polymer ?
#
loop_
_entity_poly.entity_id
_entity_poly.type
_entity_poly.pdbx_seq_one_letter_code
_entity_poly.pdbx_strand_id
1 'polypeptide(L)'
;MEPRRVGLRVSPPLLTLEYTAGDGALYHHEVPLASYLARSSDAGQIALAITDEHRAYFAQVAPAQLRRLLERLVSPTKVETRNALPAADYNKVSESQLAAVKAKMDTVFHEHLCKPGDPGYVYNKEVTFGAATAASDWDDE
;
A
#
# COMPACT_ATOMS: atom_id res chain seq x y z
N MET A 1 25.96 -5.44 -9.78
CA MET A 1 24.92 -4.63 -9.14
C MET A 1 23.67 -5.49 -9.09
N GLU A 2 23.15 -5.76 -7.90
CA GLU A 2 21.93 -6.56 -7.73
C GLU A 2 20.84 -5.69 -7.10
N PRO A 3 19.70 -5.47 -7.79
CA PRO A 3 18.59 -4.72 -7.21
C PRO A 3 17.94 -5.51 -6.08
N ARG A 4 17.69 -4.87 -4.95
CA ARG A 4 17.00 -5.49 -3.81
C ARG A 4 15.56 -5.03 -3.68
N ARG A 5 15.33 -3.71 -3.68
CA ARG A 5 14.00 -3.15 -3.39
C ARG A 5 13.73 -1.95 -4.27
N VAL A 6 12.48 -1.82 -4.70
CA VAL A 6 11.97 -0.65 -5.41
C VAL A 6 10.92 0.00 -4.52
N GLY A 7 11.14 1.25 -4.17
CA GLY A 7 10.25 2.08 -3.37
C GLY A 7 9.67 3.22 -4.19
N LEU A 8 8.48 3.65 -3.81
CA LEU A 8 7.80 4.80 -4.40
C LEU A 8 7.33 5.73 -3.29
N ARG A 9 7.73 7.00 -3.35
CA ARG A 9 7.21 8.08 -2.51
C ARG A 9 6.17 8.86 -3.30
N VAL A 10 5.02 9.13 -2.67
CA VAL A 10 3.89 9.83 -3.32
C VAL A 10 4.07 11.35 -3.30
N SER A 11 4.61 11.92 -2.22
CA SER A 11 4.84 13.37 -2.09
C SER A 11 6.16 13.69 -1.39
N PRO A 12 7.11 14.39 -2.03
CA PRO A 12 7.15 14.66 -3.47
C PRO A 12 7.41 13.35 -4.26
N PRO A 13 6.89 13.24 -5.50
CA PRO A 13 6.89 11.98 -6.25
C PRO A 13 8.32 11.55 -6.61
N LEU A 14 8.77 10.44 -6.03
CA LEU A 14 10.15 9.93 -6.15
C LEU A 14 10.13 8.40 -6.24
N LEU A 15 10.89 7.85 -7.17
CA LEU A 15 11.17 6.42 -7.25
C LEU A 15 12.57 6.15 -6.68
N THR A 16 12.69 5.20 -5.76
CA THR A 16 13.96 4.81 -5.15
C THR A 16 14.26 3.35 -5.45
N LEU A 17 15.46 3.06 -5.95
CA LEU A 17 15.97 1.72 -6.12
C LEU A 17 17.08 1.46 -5.10
N GLU A 18 16.87 0.52 -4.19
CA GLU A 18 17.90 -0.01 -3.30
C GLU A 18 18.62 -1.18 -3.99
N TYR A 19 19.95 -1.15 -4.02
CA TYR A 19 20.77 -2.18 -4.66
C TYR A 19 22.06 -2.44 -3.90
N THR A 20 22.65 -3.62 -4.11
CA THR A 20 23.98 -3.95 -3.59
C THR A 20 25.03 -3.87 -4.69
N ALA A 21 26.16 -3.23 -4.40
CA ALA A 21 27.33 -3.25 -5.26
C ALA A 21 28.23 -4.45 -4.92
N GLY A 22 29.35 -4.62 -5.65
CA GLY A 22 30.24 -5.78 -5.49
C GLY A 22 30.94 -5.85 -4.12
N ASP A 23 30.89 -4.78 -3.35
CA ASP A 23 31.40 -4.65 -1.98
C ASP A 23 30.40 -5.10 -0.90
N GLY A 24 29.17 -5.45 -1.28
CA GLY A 24 28.11 -5.84 -0.37
C GLY A 24 27.43 -4.66 0.35
N ALA A 25 27.85 -3.42 0.11
CA ALA A 25 27.20 -2.24 0.67
C ALA A 25 25.88 -1.95 -0.06
N LEU A 26 24.92 -1.39 0.70
CA LEU A 26 23.61 -0.97 0.19
C LEU A 26 23.69 0.46 -0.32
N TYR A 27 23.22 0.65 -1.56
CA TYR A 27 23.16 1.94 -2.24
C TYR A 27 21.75 2.23 -2.69
N HIS A 28 21.42 3.53 -2.80
CA HIS A 28 20.14 4.02 -3.28
C HIS A 28 20.34 4.83 -4.55
N HIS A 29 19.52 4.54 -5.57
CA HIS A 29 19.39 5.39 -6.75
C HIS A 29 18.01 6.03 -6.74
N GLU A 30 17.95 7.36 -6.74
CA GLU A 30 16.71 8.13 -6.67
C GLU A 30 16.39 8.77 -8.03
N VAL A 31 15.13 8.63 -8.45
CA VAL A 31 14.61 9.20 -9.70
C VAL A 31 13.42 10.11 -9.38
N PRO A 32 13.57 11.44 -9.50
CA PRO A 32 12.47 12.37 -9.37
C PRO A 32 11.44 12.16 -10.49
N LEU A 33 10.18 11.95 -10.12
CA LEU A 33 9.13 11.58 -11.09
C LEU A 33 8.41 12.80 -11.67
N ALA A 34 8.60 14.00 -11.13
CA ALA A 34 7.88 15.21 -11.54
C ALA A 34 7.99 15.47 -13.05
N SER A 35 9.19 15.37 -13.63
CA SER A 35 9.43 15.60 -15.06
C SER A 35 8.76 14.55 -15.95
N TYR A 36 8.69 13.29 -15.50
CA TYR A 36 8.04 12.21 -16.25
C TYR A 36 6.52 12.33 -16.21
N LEU A 37 5.98 12.66 -15.03
CA LEU A 37 4.54 12.87 -14.82
C LEU A 37 4.03 14.10 -15.58
N ALA A 38 4.87 15.11 -15.79
CA ALA A 38 4.54 16.27 -16.62
C ALA A 38 4.46 15.92 -18.13
N ARG A 39 5.18 14.89 -18.58
CA ARG A 39 5.25 14.48 -19.99
C ARG A 39 4.19 13.46 -20.38
N SER A 40 3.74 12.63 -19.44
CA SER A 40 2.77 11.57 -19.71
C SER A 40 1.97 11.23 -18.45
N SER A 41 0.70 10.89 -18.64
CA SER A 41 -0.15 10.26 -17.61
C SER A 41 -0.22 8.74 -17.77
N ASP A 42 0.36 8.15 -18.82
CA ASP A 42 0.38 6.70 -19.01
C ASP A 42 1.54 6.07 -18.23
N ALA A 43 1.21 5.23 -17.24
CA ALA A 43 2.19 4.57 -16.37
C ALA A 43 3.14 3.62 -17.13
N GLY A 44 2.69 3.04 -18.24
CA GLY A 44 3.53 2.20 -19.10
C GLY A 44 4.58 3.04 -19.83
N GLN A 45 4.19 4.18 -20.40
CA GLN A 45 5.11 5.12 -21.04
C GLN A 45 6.12 5.69 -20.06
N ILE A 46 5.70 6.03 -18.84
CA ILE A 46 6.62 6.50 -17.79
C ILE A 46 7.61 5.39 -17.40
N ALA A 47 7.14 4.15 -17.21
CA ALA A 47 8.01 3.03 -16.86
C ALA A 47 9.08 2.78 -17.94
N LEU A 48 8.69 2.85 -19.21
CA LEU A 48 9.61 2.71 -20.35
C LEU A 48 10.64 3.84 -20.37
N ALA A 49 10.22 5.10 -20.20
CA ALA A 49 11.13 6.25 -20.16
C ALA A 49 12.16 6.13 -19.04
N ILE A 50 11.75 5.73 -17.83
CA ILE A 50 12.66 5.52 -16.70
C ILE A 50 13.63 4.37 -16.98
N THR A 51 13.14 3.27 -17.58
CA THR A 51 13.97 2.10 -17.89
C THR A 51 15.02 2.44 -18.96
N ASP A 52 14.68 3.30 -19.92
CA ASP A 52 15.60 3.75 -20.96
C ASP A 52 16.63 4.76 -20.43
N GLU A 53 16.19 5.81 -19.74
CA GLU A 53 17.04 6.87 -19.21
C GLU A 53 17.94 6.39 -18.05
N HIS A 54 17.47 5.44 -17.23
CA HIS A 54 18.20 4.88 -16.09
C HIS A 54 18.53 3.39 -16.27
N ARG A 55 18.83 2.97 -17.50
CA ARG A 55 19.05 1.57 -17.88
C ARG A 55 20.04 0.80 -17.01
N ALA A 56 21.15 1.44 -16.60
CA ALA A 56 22.17 0.81 -15.76
C ALA A 56 21.63 0.28 -14.43
N TYR A 57 20.58 0.91 -13.90
CA TYR A 57 19.99 0.59 -12.61
C TYR A 57 18.75 -0.31 -12.74
N PHE A 58 17.90 -0.03 -13.74
CA PHE A 58 16.60 -0.69 -13.87
C PHE A 58 16.57 -1.89 -14.85
N ALA A 59 17.68 -2.21 -15.55
CA ALA A 59 17.70 -3.32 -16.52
C ALA A 59 17.29 -4.69 -15.94
N GLN A 60 17.51 -4.91 -14.64
CA GLN A 60 17.16 -6.15 -13.94
C GLN A 60 15.78 -6.09 -13.26
N VAL A 61 15.10 -4.94 -13.28
CA VAL A 61 13.77 -4.76 -12.70
C VAL A 61 12.73 -5.05 -13.77
N ALA A 62 11.74 -5.90 -13.44
CA ALA A 62 10.69 -6.24 -14.40
C ALA A 62 9.87 -4.98 -14.77
N PRO A 63 9.69 -4.66 -16.06
CA PRO A 63 8.93 -3.46 -16.48
C PRO A 63 7.49 -3.44 -15.95
N ALA A 64 6.87 -4.62 -15.83
CA ALA A 64 5.54 -4.77 -15.24
C ALA A 64 5.49 -4.34 -13.76
N GLN A 65 6.57 -4.55 -13.00
CA GLN A 65 6.64 -4.13 -11.59
C GLN A 65 6.69 -2.60 -11.48
N LEU A 66 7.53 -1.95 -12.30
CA LEU A 66 7.62 -0.48 -12.35
C LEU A 66 6.29 0.14 -12.76
N ARG A 67 5.68 -0.38 -13.82
CA ARG A 67 4.36 0.05 -14.28
C ARG A 67 3.33 -0.01 -13.15
N ARG A 68 3.23 -1.13 -12.43
CA ARG A 68 2.25 -1.29 -11.32
C ARG A 68 2.47 -0.29 -10.19
N LEU A 69 3.71 0.06 -9.88
CA LEU A 69 4.02 1.09 -8.89
C LEU A 69 3.58 2.47 -9.38
N LEU A 70 3.91 2.82 -10.62
CA LEU A 70 3.56 4.09 -11.23
C LEU A 70 2.05 4.25 -11.44
N GLU A 71 1.34 3.15 -11.73
CA GLU A 71 -0.13 3.12 -11.77
C GLU A 71 -0.73 3.58 -10.45
N ARG A 72 -0.17 3.17 -9.30
CA ARG A 72 -0.63 3.64 -7.97
C ARG A 72 -0.40 5.13 -7.75
N LEU A 73 0.59 5.72 -8.42
CA LEU A 73 0.90 7.15 -8.33
C LEU A 73 -0.05 7.99 -9.20
N VAL A 74 -0.21 7.61 -10.45
CA VAL A 74 -1.02 8.34 -11.44
C VAL A 74 -2.51 8.12 -11.17
N SER A 75 -2.88 6.88 -10.87
CA SER A 75 -4.23 6.49 -10.50
C SER A 75 -4.16 5.98 -9.07
N PRO A 76 -4.35 6.84 -8.06
CA PRO A 76 -4.55 6.40 -6.68
C PRO A 76 -5.89 5.66 -6.60
N THR A 77 -5.94 4.48 -7.22
CA THR A 77 -6.98 3.50 -6.99
C THR A 77 -6.86 3.13 -5.53
N LYS A 78 -8.02 3.10 -4.85
CA LYS A 78 -8.24 2.68 -3.46
C LYS A 78 -7.69 1.26 -3.16
N VAL A 79 -6.43 0.96 -3.41
CA VAL A 79 -5.87 -0.38 -3.20
C VAL A 79 -5.79 -0.67 -1.70
N GLU A 80 -5.63 0.35 -0.85
CA GLU A 80 -5.75 0.19 0.62
C GLU A 80 -7.17 0.46 1.16
N THR A 81 -8.08 0.99 0.34
CA THR A 81 -9.44 1.38 0.77
C THR A 81 -10.56 0.47 0.27
N ARG A 82 -10.21 -0.68 -0.33
CA ARG A 82 -11.21 -1.71 -0.62
C ARG A 82 -11.86 -2.21 0.68
N ASN A 83 -11.07 -2.43 1.75
CA ASN A 83 -11.60 -2.93 3.02
C ASN A 83 -11.37 -1.99 4.22
N ALA A 84 -10.59 -0.90 4.08
CA ALA A 84 -10.50 0.09 5.13
C ALA A 84 -11.82 0.88 5.22
N LEU A 85 -12.44 0.83 6.39
CA LEU A 85 -13.53 1.72 6.76
C LEU A 85 -13.00 3.16 6.77
N PRO A 86 -13.79 4.14 6.34
CA PRO A 86 -13.37 5.53 6.40
C PRO A 86 -13.11 5.90 7.86
N ALA A 87 -11.84 6.16 8.20
CA ALA A 87 -11.45 6.71 9.49
C ALA A 87 -11.90 8.19 9.51
N ALA A 88 -13.15 8.42 9.90
CA ALA A 88 -13.76 9.73 10.00
C ALA A 88 -14.31 9.92 11.42
N ASP A 89 -14.34 11.18 11.88
CA ASP A 89 -14.99 11.56 13.14
C ASP A 89 -16.51 11.38 13.00
N TYR A 90 -17.02 10.23 13.44
CA TYR A 90 -18.43 9.86 13.29
C TYR A 90 -19.40 10.76 14.08
N ASN A 91 -18.88 11.64 14.95
CA ASN A 91 -19.70 12.62 15.64
C ASN A 91 -20.01 13.86 14.79
N LYS A 92 -19.31 14.04 13.66
CA LYS A 92 -19.44 15.21 12.77
C LYS A 92 -20.05 14.91 11.40
N VAL A 93 -20.36 13.64 11.11
CA VAL A 93 -20.92 13.22 9.81
C VAL A 93 -22.44 13.38 9.78
N SER A 94 -23.00 13.63 8.60
CA SER A 94 -24.46 13.64 8.41
C SER A 94 -25.06 12.23 8.53
N GLU A 95 -26.34 12.12 8.84
CA GLU A 95 -27.04 10.83 8.93
C GLU A 95 -26.95 10.01 7.63
N SER A 96 -27.01 10.68 6.48
CA SER A 96 -26.87 10.06 5.16
C SER A 96 -25.48 9.45 4.94
N GLN A 97 -24.42 10.12 5.42
CA GLN A 97 -23.06 9.60 5.37
C GLN A 97 -22.88 8.45 6.35
N LEU A 98 -23.45 8.55 7.55
CA LEU A 98 -23.40 7.49 8.56
C LEU A 98 -24.06 6.20 8.04
N ALA A 99 -25.21 6.32 7.36
CA ALA A 99 -25.89 5.19 6.73
C ALA A 99 -25.03 4.53 5.63
N ALA A 100 -24.35 5.32 4.81
CA ALA A 100 -23.46 4.81 3.78
C ALA A 100 -22.24 4.07 4.37
N VAL A 101 -21.67 4.58 5.47
CA VAL A 101 -20.56 3.90 6.16
C VAL A 101 -21.03 2.60 6.78
N LYS A 102 -22.20 2.58 7.43
CA LYS A 102 -22.81 1.36 7.99
C LYS A 102 -23.03 0.30 6.91
N ALA A 103 -23.60 0.68 5.77
CA ALA A 103 -23.77 -0.24 4.64
C ALA A 103 -22.43 -0.82 4.15
N LYS A 104 -21.38 0.00 4.12
CA LYS A 104 -20.03 -0.47 3.79
C LYS A 104 -19.49 -1.46 4.84
N MET A 105 -19.69 -1.18 6.13
CA MET A 105 -19.33 -2.10 7.22
C MET A 105 -20.02 -3.45 7.05
N ASP A 106 -21.32 -3.45 6.75
CA ASP A 106 -22.07 -4.68 6.53
C ASP A 106 -21.51 -5.47 5.35
N THR A 107 -21.21 -4.83 4.20
CA THR A 107 -20.63 -5.55 3.06
C THR A 107 -19.31 -6.25 3.40
N VAL A 108 -18.38 -5.54 4.06
CA VAL A 108 -17.09 -6.12 4.47
C VAL A 108 -17.31 -7.23 5.50
N PHE A 109 -18.22 -7.05 6.46
CA PHE A 109 -18.53 -8.08 7.45
C PHE A 109 -19.02 -9.37 6.81
N HIS A 110 -19.97 -9.28 5.87
CA HIS A 110 -20.52 -10.46 5.18
C HIS A 110 -19.50 -11.16 4.28
N GLU A 111 -18.55 -10.43 3.69
CA GLU A 111 -17.46 -11.01 2.91
C GLU A 111 -16.51 -11.87 3.76
N HIS A 112 -16.27 -11.48 5.01
CA HIS A 112 -15.34 -12.18 5.93
C HIS A 112 -16.05 -13.07 6.95
N LEU A 113 -17.37 -13.21 6.85
CA LEU A 113 -18.17 -14.01 7.77
C LEU A 113 -17.95 -15.50 7.49
N CYS A 114 -17.24 -16.18 8.39
CA CYS A 114 -17.13 -17.64 8.39
C CYS A 114 -18.32 -18.27 9.12
N LYS A 115 -19.10 -19.10 8.42
CA LYS A 115 -20.26 -19.80 9.00
C LYS A 115 -19.89 -21.21 9.48
N PRO A 116 -20.69 -21.80 10.38
CA PRO A 116 -20.60 -23.22 10.69
C PRO A 116 -20.71 -24.06 9.40
N GLY A 117 -19.62 -24.71 9.00
CA GLY A 117 -19.52 -25.49 7.77
C GLY A 117 -18.52 -24.95 6.73
N ASP A 118 -18.07 -23.70 6.86
CA ASP A 118 -17.06 -23.14 5.96
C ASP A 118 -15.64 -23.65 6.31
N PRO A 119 -14.76 -23.82 5.31
CA PRO A 119 -13.38 -24.22 5.54
C PRO A 119 -12.65 -23.14 6.36
N GLY A 120 -12.32 -23.47 7.62
CA GLY A 120 -11.66 -22.57 8.57
C GLY A 120 -12.54 -22.07 9.71
N TYR A 121 -13.84 -22.43 9.75
CA TYR A 121 -14.69 -22.16 10.91
C TYR A 121 -14.27 -22.99 12.13
N VAL A 122 -14.03 -22.32 13.27
CA VAL A 122 -13.66 -22.95 14.54
C VAL A 122 -14.65 -22.47 15.61
N TYR A 123 -15.38 -23.42 16.21
CA TYR A 123 -16.45 -23.13 17.19
C TYR A 123 -15.94 -22.48 18.48
N ASN A 124 -14.66 -22.70 18.84
CA ASN A 124 -13.99 -22.10 20.00
C ASN A 124 -12.59 -21.60 19.59
N LYS A 125 -12.52 -20.51 18.83
CA LYS A 125 -11.23 -19.92 18.45
C LYS A 125 -10.59 -19.23 19.65
N GLU A 126 -9.66 -19.93 20.31
CA GLU A 126 -8.83 -19.35 21.37
C GLU A 126 -7.64 -18.60 20.75
N VAL A 127 -7.38 -17.38 21.24
CA VAL A 127 -6.24 -16.57 20.81
C VAL A 127 -5.50 -16.09 22.05
N THR A 128 -4.23 -16.45 22.17
CA THR A 128 -3.35 -15.93 23.21
C THR A 128 -2.83 -14.57 22.79
N PHE A 129 -3.23 -13.51 23.51
CA PHE A 129 -2.66 -12.19 23.32
C PHE A 129 -1.31 -12.10 24.04
N GLY A 130 -0.34 -11.43 23.42
CA GLY A 130 0.95 -11.15 24.06
C GLY A 130 0.84 -10.11 25.17
N ALA A 131 1.99 -9.72 25.74
CA ALA A 131 2.05 -8.63 26.72
C ALA A 131 1.48 -7.33 26.12
N ALA A 132 0.74 -6.57 26.94
CA ALA A 132 0.17 -5.30 26.53
C ALA A 132 1.28 -4.34 26.06
N THR A 133 1.09 -3.77 24.87
CA THR A 133 2.03 -2.81 24.27
C THR A 133 1.83 -1.37 24.76
N ALA A 134 0.77 -1.11 25.52
CA ALA A 134 0.46 0.19 26.10
C ALA A 134 -0.07 0.02 27.53
N ALA A 135 0.23 1.00 28.39
CA ALA A 135 -0.37 1.10 29.71
C ALA A 135 -1.88 1.35 29.56
N SER A 136 -2.68 0.60 30.31
CA SER A 136 -4.13 0.75 30.36
C SER A 136 -4.49 1.59 31.57
N ASP A 137 -4.94 2.84 31.35
CA ASP A 137 -5.40 3.78 32.39
C ASP A 137 -6.76 3.38 33.02
N TRP A 138 -7.22 2.15 32.80
CA TRP A 138 -8.49 1.66 33.30
C TRP A 138 -8.41 1.05 34.71
N ASP A 139 -7.20 0.82 35.23
CA ASP A 139 -6.95 0.15 36.52
C ASP A 139 -6.35 1.07 37.60
N ASP A 140 -6.50 2.40 37.48
CA ASP A 140 -6.16 3.33 38.56
C ASP A 140 -7.41 3.63 39.42
N GLU A 141 -7.34 3.22 40.69
CA GLU A 141 -8.38 3.36 41.75
C GLU A 141 -8.62 4.80 42.22
#